data_AF-A0A0A1HW64-F1
#
_entry.id   AF-A0A0A1HW64-F1
#
_cell.length_a   1.000
_cell.length_b   1.000
_cell.length_c   1.000
_cell.angle_alpha   90.00
_cell.angle_beta   90.00
_cell.angle_gamma   90.00
#
_symmetry.space_group_name_H-M   'P 1'
#
loop_
_entity.id
_entity.type
_entity.pdbx_description
1 polymer ?
#
loop_
_entity_poly.entity_id
_entity_poly.type
_entity_poly.pdbx_seq_one_letter_code
_entity_poly.pdbx_strand_id
1 'polypeptide(L)'
;MEFTLLEPHMPLRSLVLLSFFSLLMACSSDAPKPAAPAPAPAPKQAQEKARQAAELGPLPAYQRELSGTLEGVPTGAEVELALLVIDDKGRPQQLLASSSLIGTNRALPFRLRFNPDAFPIGGRVELRGRASQSGQLILHLPEQRIAQPTTQALGALQFVKAP
;
A
#
# COMPACT_ATOMS: atom_id res chain seq x y z
N MET A 1 20.69 7.23 -68.51
CA MET A 1 20.25 6.07 -67.71
C MET A 1 21.22 5.99 -66.54
N GLU A 2 21.05 6.87 -65.54
CA GLU A 2 20.12 6.81 -64.40
C GLU A 2 20.82 6.28 -63.16
N PHE A 3 20.73 7.09 -62.11
CA PHE A 3 21.34 6.95 -60.79
C PHE A 3 20.89 5.67 -60.09
N THR A 4 21.81 4.94 -59.46
CA THR A 4 21.47 3.93 -58.45
C THR A 4 22.11 4.27 -57.09
N LEU A 5 21.28 4.98 -56.33
CA LEU A 5 21.04 4.93 -54.88
C LEU A 5 22.25 4.85 -53.94
N LEU A 6 22.59 6.06 -53.47
CA LEU A 6 23.18 6.33 -52.16
C LEU A 6 22.27 5.79 -51.04
N GLU A 7 22.89 5.04 -50.15
CA GLU A 7 22.37 4.49 -48.90
C GLU A 7 21.76 5.57 -47.98
N PRO A 8 20.47 5.51 -47.57
CA PRO A 8 19.87 6.48 -46.65
C PRO A 8 19.85 5.90 -45.22
N HIS A 9 21.02 5.65 -44.63
CA HIS A 9 21.10 5.09 -43.26
C HIS A 9 21.11 6.14 -42.13
N MET A 10 21.02 7.44 -42.47
CA MET A 10 20.99 8.57 -41.52
C MET A 10 19.61 9.20 -41.21
N PRO A 11 18.61 9.28 -42.12
CA PRO A 11 17.35 9.94 -41.78
C PRO A 11 16.52 9.13 -40.76
N LEU A 12 16.62 7.80 -40.76
CA LEU A 12 15.84 6.94 -39.87
C LEU A 12 16.26 7.10 -38.40
N ARG A 13 17.56 7.23 -38.13
CA ARG A 13 18.09 7.43 -36.77
C ARG A 13 17.70 8.80 -36.22
N SER A 14 17.71 9.83 -37.06
CA SER A 14 17.23 11.17 -36.70
C SER A 14 15.73 11.18 -36.41
N LEU A 15 14.92 10.42 -37.18
CA LEU A 15 13.48 10.30 -36.97
C LEU A 15 13.14 9.56 -35.66
N VAL A 16 13.90 8.52 -35.33
CA VAL A 16 13.77 7.78 -34.05
C VAL A 16 14.15 8.68 -32.87
N LEU A 17 15.26 9.42 -32.97
CA LEU A 17 15.67 10.36 -31.91
C LEU A 17 14.64 11.48 -31.71
N LEU A 18 14.02 11.99 -32.79
CA LEU A 18 12.97 13.01 -32.70
C LEU A 18 11.68 12.48 -32.04
N SER A 19 11.34 11.22 -32.31
CA SER A 19 10.23 10.52 -31.65
C SER A 19 10.47 10.36 -30.15
N PHE A 20 11.64 9.87 -29.74
CA PHE A 20 12.00 9.76 -28.32
C PHE A 20 11.95 11.12 -27.60
N PHE A 21 12.43 12.19 -28.24
CA PHE A 21 12.38 13.54 -27.65
C PHE A 21 10.94 14.06 -27.50
N SER A 22 10.06 13.69 -28.43
CA SER A 22 8.63 14.04 -28.39
C SER A 22 7.88 13.25 -27.30
N LEU A 23 8.20 11.96 -27.09
CA LEU A 23 7.66 11.18 -25.96
C LEU A 23 8.15 11.72 -24.61
N LEU A 24 9.43 12.13 -24.51
CA LEU A 24 9.99 12.75 -23.30
C LEU A 24 9.32 14.09 -22.97
N MET A 25 9.03 14.92 -23.98
CA MET A 25 8.28 16.18 -23.78
C MET A 25 6.81 15.97 -23.43
N ALA A 26 6.17 14.91 -23.95
CA ALA A 26 4.81 14.55 -23.54
C ALA A 26 4.73 14.06 -22.09
N CYS A 27 5.82 13.47 -21.56
CA CYS A 27 5.95 13.18 -20.13
C CYS A 27 6.33 14.41 -19.28
N SER A 28 6.76 15.51 -19.90
CA SER A 28 7.05 16.79 -19.23
C SER A 28 5.81 17.70 -19.16
N SER A 29 4.60 17.14 -19.22
CA SER A 29 3.38 17.91 -19.00
C SER A 29 3.42 18.53 -17.60
N ASP A 30 3.55 19.85 -17.58
CA ASP A 30 3.33 20.75 -16.46
C ASP A 30 2.08 20.30 -15.71
N ALA A 31 2.26 19.86 -14.47
CA ALA A 31 1.13 19.58 -13.59
C ALA A 31 0.45 20.93 -13.31
N PRO A 32 -0.88 21.06 -13.48
CA PRO A 32 -1.58 22.28 -13.13
C PRO A 32 -1.22 22.65 -11.70
N LYS A 33 -0.69 23.86 -11.51
CA LYS A 33 -0.41 24.46 -10.20
C LYS A 33 -1.54 24.08 -9.22
N PRO A 34 -1.26 23.28 -8.18
CA PRO A 34 -2.29 22.88 -7.24
C PRO A 34 -2.90 24.14 -6.66
N ALA A 35 -4.19 24.35 -6.91
CA ALA A 35 -4.96 25.30 -6.14
C ALA A 35 -4.74 24.95 -4.66
N ALA A 36 -4.42 25.95 -3.86
CA ALA A 36 -4.19 25.79 -2.43
C ALA A 36 -5.31 24.91 -1.85
N PRO A 37 -4.98 23.80 -1.15
CA PRO A 37 -5.99 22.93 -0.60
C PRO A 37 -6.90 23.76 0.29
N ALA A 38 -8.18 23.82 -0.05
CA ALA A 38 -9.20 24.23 0.89
C ALA A 38 -9.00 23.39 2.17
N PRO A 39 -9.15 23.98 3.37
CA PRO A 39 -8.97 23.24 4.62
C PRO A 39 -9.87 22.01 4.59
N ALA A 40 -9.27 20.83 4.46
CA ALA A 40 -10.02 19.58 4.40
C ALA A 40 -10.82 19.43 5.70
N PRO A 41 -12.09 19.00 5.66
CA PRO A 41 -12.82 18.62 6.86
C PRO A 41 -12.27 17.28 7.37
N ALA A 42 -11.10 17.34 8.02
CA ALA A 42 -10.29 16.22 8.47
C ALA A 42 -10.90 15.30 9.56
N PRO A 43 -11.91 15.67 10.39
CA PRO A 43 -12.38 14.75 11.41
C PRO A 43 -13.31 13.65 10.88
N LYS A 44 -14.24 13.99 9.98
CA LYS A 44 -15.37 13.10 9.66
C LYS A 44 -14.98 11.92 8.78
N GLN A 45 -14.20 12.15 7.72
CA GLN A 45 -13.75 11.07 6.83
C GLN A 45 -12.75 10.12 7.50
N ALA A 46 -11.90 10.64 8.41
CA ALA A 46 -10.98 9.84 9.20
C ALA A 46 -11.73 8.89 10.16
N GLN A 47 -12.75 9.41 10.82
CA GLN A 47 -13.61 8.63 11.72
C GLN A 47 -14.45 7.60 10.96
N GLU A 48 -14.95 7.97 9.78
CA GLU A 48 -15.69 7.08 8.88
C GLU A 48 -14.82 5.88 8.46
N LYS A 49 -13.59 6.11 7.99
CA LYS A 49 -12.71 5.04 7.50
C LYS A 49 -12.23 4.11 8.62
N ALA A 50 -11.95 4.68 9.80
CA ALA A 50 -11.65 3.89 11.00
C ALA A 50 -12.85 3.04 11.45
N ARG A 51 -14.09 3.59 11.38
CA ARG A 51 -15.32 2.85 11.66
C ARG A 51 -15.62 1.79 10.62
N GLN A 52 -15.46 2.07 9.34
CA GLN A 52 -15.70 1.12 8.25
C GLN A 52 -14.78 -0.10 8.33
N ALA A 53 -13.50 0.10 8.69
CA ALA A 53 -12.59 -1.01 8.98
C ALA A 53 -13.03 -1.82 10.21
N ALA A 54 -13.70 -1.18 11.18
CA ALA A 54 -14.31 -1.79 12.35
C ALA A 54 -15.79 -2.23 12.15
N GLU A 55 -16.36 -2.10 10.95
CA GLU A 55 -17.73 -2.49 10.60
C GLU A 55 -17.79 -3.30 9.30
N LEU A 56 -16.76 -4.12 9.05
CA LEU A 56 -16.90 -5.25 8.13
C LEU A 56 -18.04 -6.13 8.68
N GLY A 57 -19.14 -6.31 7.93
CA GLY A 57 -20.38 -7.01 8.33
C GLY A 57 -20.17 -8.48 8.77
N PRO A 58 -21.15 -9.40 8.68
CA PRO A 58 -20.90 -10.79 9.08
C PRO A 58 -19.69 -11.39 8.34
N LEU A 59 -18.88 -12.19 9.02
CA LEU A 59 -17.71 -12.84 8.42
C LEU A 59 -18.19 -13.94 7.46
N PRO A 60 -17.87 -13.88 6.16
CA PRO A 60 -18.24 -14.94 5.22
C PRO A 60 -17.59 -16.28 5.60
N ALA A 61 -18.30 -17.40 5.42
CA ALA A 61 -17.81 -18.73 5.81
C ALA A 61 -16.49 -19.14 5.13
N TYR A 62 -16.23 -18.62 3.92
CA TYR A 62 -15.01 -18.85 3.15
C TYR A 62 -13.86 -17.88 3.49
N GLN A 63 -14.06 -16.94 4.43
CA GLN A 63 -13.03 -16.00 4.86
C GLN A 63 -12.60 -16.26 6.30
N ARG A 64 -11.37 -15.84 6.61
CA ARG A 64 -10.85 -15.77 7.98
C ARG A 64 -10.44 -14.35 8.29
N GLU A 65 -10.30 -14.04 9.57
CA GLU A 65 -10.10 -12.68 10.03
C GLU A 65 -8.98 -12.60 11.07
N LEU A 66 -8.06 -11.65 10.88
CA LEU A 66 -7.16 -11.19 11.92
C LEU A 66 -7.78 -9.94 12.56
N SER A 67 -7.83 -9.89 13.89
CA SER A 67 -8.35 -8.73 14.62
C SER A 67 -7.44 -8.33 15.78
N GLY A 68 -7.53 -7.08 16.21
CA GLY A 68 -6.76 -6.56 17.34
C GLY A 68 -6.91 -5.05 17.50
N THR A 69 -6.07 -4.45 18.33
CA THR A 69 -5.95 -2.99 18.49
C THR A 69 -4.54 -2.53 18.17
N LEU A 70 -4.42 -1.38 17.50
CA LEU A 70 -3.15 -0.73 17.22
C LEU A 70 -2.95 0.40 18.22
N GLU A 71 -1.80 0.40 18.88
CA GLU A 71 -1.44 1.38 19.90
C GLU A 71 -0.32 2.31 19.42
N GLY A 72 -0.32 3.54 19.92
CA GLY A 72 0.71 4.55 19.62
C GLY A 72 0.58 5.27 18.28
N VAL A 73 -0.56 5.15 17.59
CA VAL A 73 -0.79 5.83 16.31
C VAL A 73 -1.34 7.25 16.55
N PRO A 74 -0.63 8.33 16.14
CA PRO A 74 -1.09 9.70 16.34
C PRO A 74 -2.30 10.05 15.47
N THR A 75 -3.05 11.08 15.88
CA THR A 75 -4.24 11.53 15.14
C THR A 75 -3.88 11.97 13.73
N GLY A 76 -4.66 11.52 12.75
CA GLY A 76 -4.49 11.89 11.34
C GLY A 76 -3.35 11.17 10.62
N ALA A 77 -2.63 10.25 11.28
CA ALA A 77 -1.70 9.37 10.59
C ALA A 77 -2.46 8.33 9.75
N GLU A 78 -2.02 8.10 8.53
CA GLU A 78 -2.54 7.07 7.64
C GLU A 78 -1.87 5.75 7.97
N VAL A 79 -2.64 4.78 8.44
CA VAL A 79 -2.15 3.44 8.77
C VAL A 79 -2.50 2.49 7.66
N GLU A 80 -1.52 1.74 7.19
CA GLU A 80 -1.72 0.61 6.28
C GLU A 80 -1.26 -0.67 6.94
N LEU A 81 -2.15 -1.66 6.98
CA LEU A 81 -1.86 -3.03 7.40
C LEU A 81 -1.86 -3.93 6.17
N ALA A 82 -0.93 -4.88 6.13
CA ALA A 82 -0.80 -5.86 5.07
C ALA A 82 -0.45 -7.23 5.65
N LEU A 83 -1.21 -8.25 5.26
CA LEU A 83 -0.87 -9.66 5.47
C LEU A 83 -0.11 -10.16 4.25
N LEU A 84 1.15 -10.54 4.45
CA LEU A 84 2.10 -10.79 3.37
C LEU A 84 2.71 -12.18 3.50
N VAL A 85 2.93 -12.84 2.37
CA VAL A 85 3.85 -13.97 2.26
C VAL A 85 5.26 -13.41 2.10
N ILE A 86 6.20 -13.90 2.89
CA ILE A 86 7.57 -13.40 2.98
C ILE A 86 8.56 -14.51 2.63
N ASP A 87 9.58 -14.20 1.83
CA ASP A 87 10.67 -15.13 1.50
C ASP A 87 11.73 -15.22 2.62
N ASP A 88 12.69 -16.12 2.47
CA ASP A 88 13.78 -16.30 3.44
C ASP A 88 14.69 -15.07 3.60
N LYS A 89 14.64 -14.12 2.65
CA LYS A 89 15.37 -12.85 2.71
C LYS A 89 14.56 -11.72 3.35
N GLY A 90 13.37 -12.01 3.88
CA GLY A 90 12.51 -11.02 4.53
C GLY A 90 11.73 -10.13 3.55
N ARG A 91 11.69 -10.47 2.26
CA ARG A 91 11.05 -9.67 1.22
C ARG A 91 9.61 -10.13 0.98
N PRO A 92 8.65 -9.19 0.81
CA PRO A 92 7.29 -9.54 0.42
C PRO A 92 7.25 -10.20 -0.96
N GLN A 93 6.57 -11.34 -1.05
CA GLN A 93 6.35 -12.10 -2.29
C GLN A 93 4.90 -11.98 -2.77
N GLN A 94 3.94 -11.99 -1.84
CA GLN A 94 2.51 -11.94 -2.17
C GLN A 94 1.73 -11.21 -1.07
N LEU A 95 0.72 -10.45 -1.49
CA LEU A 95 -0.27 -9.83 -0.61
C LEU A 95 -1.49 -10.74 -0.47
N LEU A 96 -1.83 -11.13 0.76
CA LEU A 96 -3.01 -11.93 1.07
C LEU A 96 -4.22 -11.05 1.42
N ALA A 97 -3.99 -9.95 2.13
CA ALA A 97 -5.01 -8.96 2.50
C ALA A 97 -4.38 -7.63 2.89
N SER A 98 -5.10 -6.53 2.73
CA SER A 98 -4.71 -5.21 3.24
C SER A 98 -5.90 -4.43 3.83
N SER A 99 -5.59 -3.48 4.70
CA SER A 99 -6.56 -2.53 5.25
C SER A 99 -5.90 -1.18 5.49
N SER A 100 -6.67 -0.11 5.33
CA SER A 100 -6.22 1.26 5.60
C SER A 100 -7.09 1.90 6.67
N LEU A 101 -6.47 2.45 7.69
CA LEU A 101 -7.12 3.11 8.82
C LEU A 101 -6.54 4.52 8.99
N ILE A 102 -7.26 5.37 9.73
CA ILE A 102 -6.73 6.68 10.14
C ILE A 102 -6.57 6.70 11.65
N GLY A 103 -5.39 7.14 12.11
CA GLY A 103 -5.05 7.28 13.51
C GLY A 103 -5.94 8.29 14.22
N THR A 104 -6.28 7.98 15.47
CA THR A 104 -7.15 8.82 16.31
C THR A 104 -6.50 9.18 17.65
N ASN A 105 -5.20 8.91 17.82
CA ASN A 105 -4.47 9.03 19.09
C ASN A 105 -5.13 8.27 20.25
N ARG A 106 -5.79 7.17 19.92
CA ARG A 106 -6.44 6.20 20.81
C ARG A 106 -6.18 4.81 20.27
N ALA A 107 -6.44 3.79 21.09
CA ALA A 107 -6.44 2.39 20.66
C ALA A 107 -7.30 2.24 19.39
N LEU A 108 -6.66 1.84 18.29
CA LEU A 108 -7.27 1.80 16.97
C LEU A 108 -7.60 0.34 16.61
N PRO A 109 -8.87 -0.10 16.75
CA PRO A 109 -9.24 -1.47 16.40
C PRO A 109 -9.06 -1.69 14.91
N PHE A 110 -8.60 -2.88 14.54
CA PHE A 110 -8.53 -3.32 13.15
C PHE A 110 -9.16 -4.70 12.99
N ARG A 111 -9.67 -4.93 11.77
CA ARG A 111 -10.03 -6.24 11.27
C ARG A 111 -9.49 -6.39 9.86
N LEU A 112 -8.89 -7.54 9.59
CA LEU A 112 -8.29 -7.85 8.30
C LEU A 112 -8.76 -9.22 7.85
N ARG A 113 -9.62 -9.25 6.83
CA ARG A 113 -10.18 -10.48 6.28
C ARG A 113 -9.31 -10.99 5.14
N PHE A 114 -9.11 -12.31 5.10
CA PHE A 114 -8.31 -12.97 4.08
C PHE A 114 -8.95 -14.30 3.66
N ASN A 115 -8.60 -14.76 2.46
CA ASN A 115 -8.97 -16.10 1.99
C ASN A 115 -7.97 -17.13 2.57
N PRO A 116 -8.40 -18.09 3.41
CA PRO A 116 -7.52 -19.12 3.96
C PRO A 116 -6.89 -20.02 2.89
N ASP A 117 -7.56 -20.20 1.73
CA ASP A 117 -7.06 -21.07 0.65
C ASP A 117 -5.83 -20.48 -0.07
N ALA A 118 -5.62 -19.16 0.04
CA ALA A 118 -4.45 -18.48 -0.49
C ALA A 118 -3.23 -18.55 0.45
N PHE A 119 -3.38 -19.15 1.64
CA PHE A 119 -2.31 -19.23 2.61
C PHE A 119 -1.30 -20.34 2.23
N PRO A 120 0.00 -20.03 2.13
CA PRO A 120 0.98 -20.98 1.64
C PRO A 120 1.24 -22.12 2.64
N ILE A 121 1.40 -23.33 2.13
CA ILE A 121 1.85 -24.49 2.93
C ILE A 121 3.37 -24.36 3.14
N GLY A 122 3.81 -24.31 4.39
CA GLY A 122 5.24 -24.21 4.74
C GLY A 122 5.87 -22.84 4.46
N GLY A 123 5.11 -21.87 3.95
CA GLY A 123 5.57 -20.50 3.74
C GLY A 123 5.54 -19.66 5.02
N ARG A 124 6.30 -18.55 5.05
CA ARG A 124 6.23 -17.58 6.13
C ARG A 124 5.21 -16.50 5.80
N VAL A 125 4.22 -16.32 6.66
CA VAL A 125 3.22 -15.26 6.57
C VAL A 125 3.40 -14.30 7.73
N GLU A 126 3.39 -13.00 7.42
CA GLU A 126 3.57 -11.93 8.40
C GLU A 126 2.50 -10.85 8.22
N LEU A 127 1.96 -10.37 9.33
CA LEU A 127 1.25 -9.10 9.37
C LEU A 127 2.29 -7.97 9.55
N ARG A 128 2.28 -7.03 8.61
CA ARG A 128 3.09 -5.82 8.63
C ARG A 128 2.19 -4.59 8.67
N GLY A 129 2.71 -3.51 9.23
CA GLY A 129 1.99 -2.26 9.37
C GLY A 129 2.91 -1.07 9.22
N ARG A 130 2.42 -0.01 8.57
CA ARG A 130 3.10 1.28 8.46
C ARG A 130 2.14 2.41 8.76
N ALA A 131 2.65 3.47 9.40
CA ALA A 131 1.90 4.70 9.59
C ALA A 131 2.67 5.86 8.96
N SER A 132 2.00 6.61 8.08
CA SER A 132 2.53 7.81 7.45
C SER A 132 1.79 9.06 7.92
N GLN A 133 2.48 10.20 7.92
CA GLN A 133 1.88 11.50 8.14
C GLN A 133 2.46 12.45 7.10
N SER A 134 1.58 13.13 6.36
CA SER A 134 1.97 14.03 5.27
C SER A 134 2.92 13.37 4.25
N GLY A 135 2.69 12.09 3.94
CA GLY A 135 3.51 11.30 3.01
C GLY A 135 4.83 10.76 3.59
N GLN A 136 5.19 11.11 4.82
CA GLN A 136 6.39 10.60 5.49
C GLN A 136 6.06 9.40 6.38
N LEU A 137 6.82 8.32 6.26
CA LEU A 137 6.74 7.18 7.17
C LEU A 137 7.23 7.59 8.58
N ILE A 138 6.36 7.49 9.58
CA ILE A 138 6.67 7.89 10.96
C ILE A 138 6.76 6.70 11.92
N LEU A 139 5.99 5.64 11.65
CA LEU A 139 5.93 4.45 12.50
C LEU A 139 5.86 3.18 11.66
N HIS A 140 6.31 2.07 12.24
CA HIS A 140 6.07 0.73 11.71
C HIS A 140 5.60 -0.22 12.81
N LEU A 141 4.89 -1.27 12.41
CA LEU A 141 4.56 -2.39 13.27
C LEU A 141 5.69 -3.42 13.22
N PRO A 142 6.24 -3.87 14.37
CA PRO A 142 7.17 -5.00 14.39
C PRO A 142 6.55 -6.24 13.75
N GLU A 143 7.35 -7.05 13.06
CA GLU A 143 6.86 -8.22 12.32
C GLU A 143 6.02 -9.16 13.22
N GLN A 144 4.79 -9.45 12.79
CA GLN A 144 3.90 -10.36 13.50
C GLN A 144 3.70 -11.61 12.66
N ARG A 145 4.31 -12.73 13.06
CA ARG A 145 4.20 -13.99 12.32
C ARG A 145 2.81 -14.61 12.51
N ILE A 146 2.17 -14.96 11.40
CA ILE A 146 0.89 -15.66 11.38
C ILE A 146 1.15 -17.11 10.97
N ALA A 147 0.92 -18.04 11.89
CA ALA A 147 1.26 -19.45 11.68
C ALA A 147 0.12 -20.26 11.02
N GLN A 148 -1.13 -19.82 11.19
CA GLN A 148 -2.29 -20.60 10.78
C GLN A 148 -3.28 -19.73 9.97
N PRO A 149 -3.91 -20.28 8.93
CA PRO A 149 -4.97 -19.61 8.18
C PRO A 149 -6.31 -19.69 8.90
N THR A 150 -6.38 -19.24 10.15
CA THR A 150 -7.61 -19.28 10.97
C THR A 150 -7.99 -17.88 11.43
N THR A 151 -9.21 -17.74 11.93
CA THR A 151 -9.62 -16.49 12.58
C THR A 151 -8.92 -16.38 13.92
N GLN A 152 -8.20 -15.29 14.15
CA GLN A 152 -7.41 -15.09 15.34
C GLN A 152 -7.41 -13.63 15.80
N ALA A 153 -7.48 -13.44 17.12
CA ALA A 153 -7.30 -12.15 17.76
C ALA A 153 -5.83 -12.01 18.19
N LEU A 154 -5.17 -10.97 17.70
CA LEU A 154 -3.76 -10.66 17.97
C LEU A 154 -3.57 -9.80 19.23
N GLY A 155 -4.66 -9.28 19.80
CA GLY A 155 -4.61 -8.39 20.96
C GLY A 155 -4.11 -6.99 20.60
N ALA A 156 -3.43 -6.35 21.55
CA ALA A 156 -2.87 -5.01 21.39
C ALA A 156 -1.48 -5.07 20.74
N LEU A 157 -1.32 -4.34 19.65
CA LEU A 157 -0.12 -4.29 18.83
C LEU A 157 0.48 -2.88 18.87
N GLN A 158 1.72 -2.76 19.31
CA GLN A 158 2.40 -1.49 19.48
C GLN A 158 3.13 -1.07 18.20
N PHE A 159 2.77 0.09 17.64
CA PHE A 159 3.62 0.74 16.64
C PHE A 159 4.85 1.35 17.32
N VAL A 160 5.99 1.24 16.63
CA VAL A 160 7.25 1.84 17.08
C VAL A 160 7.78 2.78 15.99
N LYS A 161 8.70 3.67 16.38
CA LYS A 161 9.29 4.65 15.48
C LYS A 161 9.94 3.97 14.27
N ALA A 162 9.68 4.49 13.08
CA ALA A 162 10.37 4.04 11.88
C ALA A 162 11.87 4.38 11.97
N PRO A 163 12.75 3.50 11.46
CA PRO A 163 14.20 3.72 11.46
C PRO A 163 14.63 4.89 10.57
#